data_AF-A0AAJ2E5Z2-F1
#
_entry.id   AF-A0AAJ2E5Z2-F1
#
_cell.length_a   1.000
_cell.length_b   1.000
_cell.length_c   1.000
_cell.angle_alpha   90.00
_cell.angle_beta   90.00
_cell.angle_gamma   90.00
#
_symmetry.space_group_name_H-M   'P 1'
#
loop_
_entity.id
_entity.type
_entity.pdbx_description
1 polymer ?
#
loop_
_entity_poly.entity_id
_entity_poly.type
_entity_poly.pdbx_seq_one_letter_code
_entity_poly.pdbx_strand_id
1 'polypeptide(L)'
;MNDFVSVAPISAHAAHDPNPPRVEPILKGDGWYPDIDLRDVRVVLRLDGTVTDARLFDAVVEGIAHAADVLHAWRVKCEASGAADL
;
A
#
# COMPACT_ATOMS: atom_id res chain seq x y z
N MET A 1 -39.53 5.55 -40.75
CA MET A 1 -38.93 6.47 -39.78
C MET A 1 -38.53 5.62 -38.58
N ASN A 2 -37.46 4.83 -38.71
CA ASN A 2 -37.04 3.91 -37.66
C ASN A 2 -35.52 4.03 -37.53
N ASP A 3 -35.12 4.82 -36.54
CA ASP A 3 -33.74 5.12 -36.19
C ASP A 3 -33.21 3.95 -35.33
N PHE A 4 -32.38 3.11 -35.93
CA PHE A 4 -31.75 1.98 -35.24
C PHE A 4 -30.57 2.51 -34.41
N VAL A 5 -30.84 2.80 -33.14
CA VAL A 5 -29.78 3.08 -32.16
C VAL A 5 -28.98 1.80 -31.93
N SER A 6 -27.77 1.76 -32.51
CA SER A 6 -26.77 0.74 -32.22
C SER A 6 -26.07 1.09 -30.91
N VAL A 7 -26.51 0.47 -29.81
CA VAL A 7 -25.77 0.51 -28.54
C VAL A 7 -24.54 -0.38 -28.71
N ALA A 8 -23.34 0.20 -28.60
CA ALA A 8 -22.10 -0.57 -28.51
C ALA A 8 -22.23 -1.57 -27.34
N PRO A 9 -21.70 -2.81 -27.46
CA PRO A 9 -21.65 -3.69 -26.31
C PRO A 9 -20.85 -2.95 -25.24
N ILE A 10 -21.50 -2.68 -24.10
CA ILE A 10 -20.80 -2.33 -22.87
C ILE A 10 -19.75 -3.40 -22.70
N SER A 11 -18.48 -3.05 -22.92
CA SER A 11 -17.36 -3.91 -22.60
C SER A 11 -17.63 -4.41 -21.19
N ALA A 12 -17.90 -5.71 -21.07
CA ALA A 12 -18.09 -6.34 -19.78
C ALA A 12 -16.95 -5.82 -18.92
N HIS A 13 -17.29 -5.16 -17.81
CA HIS A 13 -16.32 -4.68 -16.85
C HIS A 13 -15.25 -5.75 -16.75
N ALA A 14 -14.00 -5.38 -17.06
CA ALA A 14 -12.86 -6.28 -16.99
C ALA A 14 -13.08 -7.14 -15.75
N ALA A 15 -13.32 -8.44 -15.98
CA ALA A 15 -13.76 -9.34 -14.94
C ALA A 15 -12.86 -9.10 -13.73
N HIS A 16 -13.45 -8.65 -12.63
CA HIS A 16 -12.73 -8.57 -11.36
C HIS A 16 -12.26 -9.99 -11.11
N ASP A 17 -10.96 -10.23 -11.33
CA ASP A 17 -10.36 -11.50 -10.99
C ASP A 17 -10.70 -11.73 -9.51
N PRO A 18 -11.53 -12.73 -9.16
CA PRO A 18 -12.03 -12.87 -7.79
C PRO A 18 -10.90 -13.14 -6.81
N ASN A 19 -9.72 -13.45 -7.32
CA ASN A 19 -8.49 -13.61 -6.58
C ASN A 19 -7.49 -12.52 -7.02
N PRO A 20 -7.49 -11.33 -6.39
CA PRO A 20 -6.42 -10.37 -6.61
C PRO A 20 -5.07 -11.05 -6.37
N PRO A 21 -3.99 -10.62 -7.07
CA PRO A 21 -2.67 -11.15 -6.79
C PRO A 21 -2.42 -11.06 -5.29
N ARG A 22 -2.08 -12.19 -4.68
CA ARG A 22 -1.85 -12.28 -3.25
C ARG A 22 -0.63 -11.43 -2.95
N VAL A 23 -0.86 -10.25 -2.37
CA VAL A 23 0.21 -9.33 -2.00
C VAL A 23 1.00 -9.97 -0.86
N GLU A 24 2.33 -9.86 -0.90
CA GLU A 24 3.15 -10.35 0.21
C GLU A 24 2.73 -9.63 1.50
N PRO A 25 2.44 -10.38 2.57
CA PRO A 25 1.93 -9.79 3.81
C PRO A 25 3.03 -9.04 4.59
N ILE A 26 4.29 -9.18 4.21
CA ILE A 26 5.43 -8.58 4.92
C ILE A 26 6.12 -7.58 3.99
N LEU A 27 6.13 -6.33 4.40
CA LEU A 27 6.92 -5.27 3.80
C LEU A 27 8.32 -5.29 4.43
N LYS A 28 9.35 -5.50 3.61
CA LYS A 28 10.74 -5.50 4.07
C LYS A 28 11.20 -4.09 4.40
N GLY A 29 11.74 -3.93 5.60
CA GLY A 29 12.39 -2.70 6.02
C GLY A 29 13.71 -2.48 5.29
N ASP A 30 14.18 -1.23 5.28
CA ASP A 30 15.48 -0.84 4.69
C ASP A 30 16.64 -0.94 5.69
N GLY A 31 16.39 -1.50 6.88
CA GLY A 31 17.33 -1.56 8.00
C GLY A 31 17.18 -0.40 8.99
N TRP A 32 16.54 0.71 8.60
CA TRP A 32 16.25 1.84 9.50
C TRP A 32 14.95 1.64 10.28
N TYR A 33 13.99 0.93 9.69
CA TYR A 33 12.75 0.50 10.33
C TYR A 33 12.59 -1.02 10.20
N PRO A 34 11.90 -1.68 11.15
CA PRO A 34 11.69 -3.11 11.10
C PRO A 34 10.78 -3.51 9.95
N ASP A 35 10.82 -4.79 9.58
CA ASP A 35 9.83 -5.39 8.69
C ASP A 35 8.41 -5.15 9.23
N ILE A 36 7.47 -4.82 8.34
CA ILE A 36 6.09 -4.53 8.70
C ILE A 36 5.18 -5.65 8.21
N ASP A 37 4.45 -6.29 9.13
CA ASP A 37 3.43 -7.30 8.80
C ASP A 37 2.06 -6.64 8.65
N LEU A 38 1.47 -6.72 7.45
CA LEU A 38 0.16 -6.16 7.14
C LEU A 38 -0.96 -6.80 7.97
N ARG A 39 -0.78 -8.01 8.48
CA ARG A 39 -1.72 -8.65 9.40
C ARG A 39 -1.75 -7.94 10.75
N ASP A 40 -0.59 -7.55 11.25
CA ASP A 40 -0.48 -6.78 12.49
C ASP A 40 -1.04 -5.36 12.30
N VAL A 41 -0.78 -4.74 11.15
CA VAL A 41 -1.39 -3.45 10.78
C VAL A 41 -2.92 -3.54 10.82
N ARG A 42 -3.51 -4.60 10.25
CA ARG A 42 -4.98 -4.81 10.30
C ARG A 42 -5.49 -4.89 11.74
N VAL A 43 -4.78 -5.61 12.62
CA VAL A 43 -5.16 -5.76 14.02
C VAL A 43 -5.06 -4.42 14.77
N VAL A 44 -3.94 -3.71 14.62
CA VAL A 44 -3.67 -2.43 15.29
C VAL A 44 -4.65 -1.35 14.86
N LEU A 45 -4.87 -1.22 13.55
CA LEU A 45 -5.79 -0.24 12.98
C LEU A 45 -7.26 -0.69 13.04
N ARG A 46 -7.53 -1.92 13.48
CA ARG A 46 -8.86 -2.54 13.58
C ARG A 46 -9.60 -2.48 12.25
N LEU A 47 -8.87 -2.69 11.16
CA LEU A 47 -9.43 -2.69 9.81
C LEU A 47 -10.25 -3.96 9.62
N ASP A 48 -11.48 -3.78 9.17
CA ASP A 48 -12.35 -4.89 8.81
C ASP A 48 -12.00 -5.45 7.42
N GLY A 49 -12.78 -6.43 6.96
CA GLY A 49 -12.59 -7.07 5.66
C GLY A 49 -12.95 -6.19 4.46
N THR A 50 -13.37 -4.93 4.64
CA THR A 50 -13.71 -4.04 3.52
C THR A 50 -12.49 -3.41 2.86
N VAL A 51 -11.37 -3.34 3.59
CA VAL A 51 -10.08 -2.94 3.02
C VAL A 51 -9.42 -4.16 2.41
N THR A 52 -9.25 -4.14 1.08
CA THR A 52 -8.56 -5.21 0.35
C THR A 52 -7.07 -5.19 0.67
N ASP A 53 -6.40 -6.34 0.50
CA ASP A 53 -4.95 -6.45 0.76
C ASP A 53 -4.13 -5.47 -0.10
N ALA A 54 -4.51 -5.29 -1.37
CA ALA A 54 -3.87 -4.32 -2.25
C ALA A 54 -4.00 -2.88 -1.74
N ARG A 55 -5.20 -2.46 -1.34
CA ARG A 55 -5.42 -1.10 -0.80
C ARG A 55 -4.66 -0.88 0.51
N LEU A 56 -4.56 -1.91 1.33
CA LEU A 56 -3.79 -1.84 2.57
C LEU A 56 -2.30 -1.70 2.28
N PHE A 57 -1.78 -2.51 1.36
CA PHE A 57 -0.38 -2.45 0.94
C PHE A 57 -0.01 -1.06 0.44
N ASP A 58 -0.78 -0.52 -0.52
CA ASP A 58 -0.52 0.81 -1.09
C ASP A 58 -0.56 1.89 -0.01
N ALA A 59 -1.56 1.85 0.87
CA ALA A 59 -1.68 2.83 1.96
C ALA A 59 -0.51 2.77 2.95
N VAL A 60 0.00 1.57 3.25
CA VAL A 60 1.15 1.40 4.16
C VAL A 60 2.44 1.85 3.50
N VAL A 61 2.65 1.54 2.22
CA VAL A 61 3.82 2.03 1.45
C VAL A 61 3.84 3.56 1.40
N GLU A 62 2.71 4.19 1.09
CA GLU A 62 2.58 5.65 1.11
C GLU A 62 2.82 6.22 2.53
N GLY A 63 2.28 5.57 3.56
CA GLY A 63 2.50 5.96 4.95
C GLY A 63 3.98 5.92 5.36
N ILE A 64 4.71 4.88 4.95
CA ILE A 64 6.15 4.76 5.18
C ILE A 64 6.90 5.85 4.43
N ALA A 65 6.60 6.07 3.14
CA ALA A 65 7.24 7.11 2.33
C ALA A 65 7.05 8.50 2.95
N HIS A 66 5.82 8.81 3.36
CA HIS A 66 5.52 10.07 4.04
C HIS A 66 6.28 10.24 5.36
N ALA A 67 6.33 9.19 6.19
CA ALA A 67 7.09 9.23 7.44
C ALA A 67 8.59 9.42 7.18
N ALA A 68 9.14 8.75 6.16
CA ALA A 68 10.53 8.91 5.75
C ALA A 68 10.84 10.34 5.32
N ASP A 69 9.97 10.97 4.52
CA ASP A 69 10.13 12.36 4.09
C ASP A 69 10.14 13.34 5.27
N VAL A 70 9.20 13.18 6.21
CA VAL A 70 9.11 14.02 7.41
C VAL A 70 10.36 13.86 8.29
N LEU A 71 10.88 12.63 8.43
CA LEU A 71 12.01 12.32 9.29
C LEU A 71 13.38 12.52 8.62
N HIS A 72 13.44 12.72 7.30
CA HIS A 72 14.68 12.75 6.53
C HIS A 72 15.71 13.73 7.10
N ALA A 73 15.31 14.99 7.36
CA ALA A 73 16.23 16.00 7.88
C ALA A 73 16.75 15.70 9.30
N TRP A 74 15.94 15.00 10.11
CA TRP A 74 16.36 14.55 11.43
C TRP A 74 17.32 13.36 11.33
N ARG A 75 17.01 12.37 10.49
CA ARG A 75 17.85 11.22 10.20
C ARG A 75 19.26 11.63 9.78
N VAL A 76 19.38 12.56 8.82
CA VAL A 76 20.68 13.11 8.36
C VAL A 76 21.51 13.68 9.52
N LYS A 77 20.88 14.36 10.49
CA LYS A 77 21.58 14.90 11.67
C LYS A 77 22.04 13.80 12.62
N CYS A 78 21.21 12.78 12.82
CA CYS A 78 21.54 11.63 13.66
C CYS A 78 22.70 10.83 13.05
N GLU A 79 22.66 10.58 11.74
CA GLU A 79 23.75 9.91 11.02
C GLU A 79 25.06 10.71 11.10
N ALA A 80 25.00 12.04 10.92
CA ALA A 80 26.16 12.93 11.11
C ALA A 80 26.70 12.93 12.55
N SER A 81 25.86 12.59 13.53
CA SER A 81 26.24 12.47 14.95
C SER A 81 26.75 11.07 15.31
N GLY A 82 26.85 10.15 14.34
CA GLY A 82 27.39 8.79 14.52
C GLY A 82 26.36 7.71 14.84
N ALA A 83 25.06 8.00 14.72
CA ALA A 83 23.98 7.04 15.01
C ALA A 83 23.59 6.15 13.82
N ALA A 84 24.40 6.10 12.76
CA ALA A 84 24.09 5.36 11.53
C ALA A 84 24.19 3.83 11.65
N ASP A 85 24.79 3.32 12.74
CA ASP A 85 25.26 1.93 12.88
C ASP A 85 24.84 1.31 14.25
N LEU A 86 23.75 1.80 14.85
CA LEU A 86 23.24 1.37 16.16
C LEU A 86 22.25 0.21 16.08
#